data_AF-A0A4Q1R193-F1
#
_entry.id   AF-A0A4Q1R193-F1
#
_cell.length_a   1.000
_cell.length_b   1.000
_cell.length_c   1.000
_cell.angle_alpha   90.00
_cell.angle_beta   90.00
_cell.angle_gamma   90.00
#
_symmetry.space_group_name_H-M   'P 1'
#
loop_
_entity.id
_entity.type
_entity.pdbx_description
1 polymer ?
#
loop_
_entity_poly.entity_id
_entity_poly.type
_entity_poly.pdbx_seq_one_letter_code
_entity_poly.pdbx_strand_id
1 'polypeptide(L)'
;MIAKRTSRLAVLVALPAALALTAGASSQAVAEGNGAYQINLSQLNNSGSKGTAMLSLKGHQLTVKIESEGHVPGQPSAQHLHGSTDGHDFHCPDPSADTNGDGVINNTEATVDYGNINISLTTKGPTDAMGSGLAVDRMPVADAQGKLSYERTIPVSQAVVDHIKDLHIVQHGIDRNNNNKYDFDGAGKSELDPKLPQEATAPTNCGEVRGAAVGSIPVGGVETGTGPVEEKGTPAAMIGVGGAAFVVVTGALTLVRRRRSGLFEGRNSRSNGGAA
;
A
#
# COMPACT_ATOMS: atom_id res chain seq x y z
N MET A 1 -8.72 81.31 43.17
CA MET A 1 -8.50 80.09 42.35
C MET A 1 -9.46 78.99 42.80
N ILE A 2 -9.73 78.00 41.95
CA ILE A 2 -10.91 77.11 42.01
C ILE A 2 -10.51 75.64 42.22
N ALA A 3 -11.25 74.90 43.06
CA ALA A 3 -11.65 73.47 42.92
C ALA A 3 -12.28 72.99 44.25
N LYS A 4 -13.60 72.83 44.42
CA LYS A 4 -14.51 71.76 43.92
C LYS A 4 -14.04 70.32 44.20
N ARG A 5 -14.77 69.65 45.10
CA ARG A 5 -14.79 68.18 45.30
C ARG A 5 -15.42 67.50 44.09
N THR A 6 -14.91 66.32 43.72
CA THR A 6 -15.68 65.29 42.98
C THR A 6 -15.25 63.89 43.44
N SER A 7 -16.23 63.13 43.94
CA SER A 7 -16.10 61.68 44.13
C SER A 7 -16.20 60.98 42.77
N ARG A 8 -15.55 59.82 42.60
CA ARG A 8 -15.75 58.94 41.44
C ARG A 8 -15.96 57.50 41.88
N LEU A 9 -16.95 56.86 41.26
CA LEU A 9 -17.39 55.50 41.54
C LEU A 9 -16.44 54.43 40.97
N ALA A 10 -16.64 53.21 41.43
CA ALA A 10 -15.90 52.00 41.09
C ALA A 10 -15.99 51.59 39.60
N VAL A 11 -15.01 50.78 39.20
CA VAL A 11 -15.13 49.84 38.06
C VAL A 11 -14.69 48.46 38.55
N LEU A 12 -15.64 47.54 38.71
CA LEU A 12 -15.38 46.11 38.82
C LEU A 12 -15.11 45.57 37.41
N VAL A 13 -13.89 45.09 37.16
CA VAL A 13 -13.54 44.44 35.89
C VAL A 13 -13.97 42.98 35.96
N ALA A 14 -15.10 42.65 35.34
CA ALA A 14 -15.51 41.27 35.10
C ALA A 14 -14.70 40.70 33.93
N LEU A 15 -13.83 39.73 34.21
CA LEU A 15 -13.12 38.95 33.19
C LEU A 15 -14.05 37.85 32.64
N PRO A 16 -14.37 37.83 31.33
CA PRO A 16 -14.99 36.66 30.72
C PRO A 16 -13.93 35.55 30.59
N ALA A 17 -14.14 34.43 31.28
CA ALA A 17 -13.32 33.23 31.10
C ALA A 17 -13.58 32.65 29.70
N ALA A 18 -12.65 32.87 28.77
CA ALA A 18 -12.69 32.26 27.45
C ALA A 18 -12.47 30.74 27.60
N LEU A 19 -13.52 29.96 27.39
CA LEU A 19 -13.46 28.51 27.39
C LEU A 19 -12.72 28.07 26.13
N ALA A 20 -11.42 27.79 26.26
CA ALA A 20 -10.61 27.29 25.16
C ALA A 20 -11.09 25.88 24.77
N LEU A 21 -11.73 25.75 23.60
CA LEU A 21 -11.97 24.44 23.00
C LEU A 21 -10.62 23.85 22.61
N THR A 22 -10.10 22.95 23.44
CA THR A 22 -9.02 22.04 23.03
C THR A 22 -9.58 21.12 21.96
N ALA A 23 -9.39 21.46 20.70
CA ALA A 23 -9.62 20.55 19.59
C ALA A 23 -8.74 19.32 19.82
N GLY A 24 -9.36 18.19 20.15
CA GLY A 24 -8.66 16.93 20.25
C GLY A 24 -8.08 16.61 18.87
N ALA A 25 -6.75 16.64 18.75
CA ALA A 25 -6.09 16.12 17.57
C ALA A 25 -6.37 14.62 17.51
N SER A 26 -7.36 14.23 16.70
CA SER A 26 -7.57 12.85 16.30
C SER A 26 -6.34 12.42 15.52
N SER A 27 -5.38 11.81 16.21
CA SER A 27 -4.28 11.08 15.58
C SER A 27 -4.91 10.04 14.67
N GLN A 28 -4.86 10.29 13.36
CA GLN A 28 -5.24 9.30 12.38
C GLN A 28 -4.32 8.11 12.58
N ALA A 29 -4.88 6.99 13.02
CA ALA A 29 -4.15 5.73 13.05
C ALA A 29 -3.89 5.35 11.59
N VAL A 30 -2.69 5.67 11.10
CA VAL A 30 -2.16 5.03 9.90
C VAL A 30 -2.25 3.53 10.12
N ALA A 31 -2.92 2.83 9.21
CA ALA A 31 -2.99 1.38 9.27
C ALA A 31 -1.55 0.86 9.25
N GLU A 32 -1.13 0.17 10.32
CA GLU A 32 0.20 -0.42 10.34
C GLU A 32 0.25 -1.52 9.29
N GLY A 33 0.87 -1.21 8.14
CA GLY A 33 1.14 -2.13 7.05
C GLY A 33 2.07 -3.25 7.49
N ASN A 34 1.54 -4.20 8.25
CA ASN A 34 2.27 -5.34 8.79
C ASN A 34 1.76 -6.60 8.07
N GLY A 35 2.64 -7.27 7.34
CA GLY A 35 2.26 -8.44 6.54
C GLY A 35 3.46 -9.25 6.09
N ALA A 36 3.24 -10.53 5.81
CA ALA A 36 4.21 -11.42 5.22
C ALA A 36 3.55 -12.23 4.10
N TYR A 37 4.14 -12.20 2.91
CA TYR A 37 3.59 -12.76 1.69
C TYR A 37 4.64 -13.62 0.99
N GLN A 38 4.19 -14.65 0.29
CA GLN A 38 5.06 -15.54 -0.47
C GLN A 38 4.69 -15.48 -1.95
N ILE A 39 5.72 -15.41 -2.79
CA ILE A 39 5.63 -15.53 -4.24
C ILE A 39 6.37 -16.82 -4.63
N ASN A 40 5.76 -17.62 -5.49
CA ASN A 40 6.45 -18.74 -6.15
C ASN A 40 6.73 -18.33 -7.60
N LEU A 41 8.01 -18.20 -7.94
CA LEU A 41 8.46 -17.78 -9.27
C LEU A 41 8.46 -18.99 -10.20
N SER A 42 7.74 -18.88 -11.32
CA SER A 42 7.64 -19.88 -12.38
C SER A 42 8.30 -19.37 -13.66
N GLN A 43 8.92 -20.27 -14.42
CA GLN A 43 9.65 -19.90 -15.64
C GLN A 43 8.76 -19.19 -16.67
N LEU A 44 9.38 -18.25 -17.38
CA LEU A 44 8.92 -17.71 -18.65
C LEU A 44 9.96 -18.05 -19.73
N ASN A 45 9.59 -17.91 -21.00
CA ASN A 45 10.52 -18.06 -22.13
C ASN A 45 11.33 -19.38 -22.17
N ASN A 46 10.80 -20.45 -21.58
CA ASN A 46 11.46 -21.76 -21.45
C ASN A 46 12.83 -21.71 -20.75
N SER A 47 13.07 -20.70 -19.90
CA SER A 47 14.36 -20.48 -19.23
C SER A 47 14.79 -21.60 -18.27
N GLY A 48 13.85 -22.41 -17.78
CA GLY A 48 14.05 -23.30 -16.63
C GLY A 48 14.16 -22.57 -15.29
N SER A 49 14.12 -21.23 -15.27
CA SER A 49 14.29 -20.40 -14.08
C SER A 49 13.07 -20.46 -13.16
N LYS A 50 13.30 -20.61 -11.86
CA LYS A 50 12.24 -20.75 -10.84
C LYS A 50 12.77 -20.36 -9.47
N GLY A 51 11.87 -20.13 -8.51
CA GLY A 51 12.29 -19.81 -7.15
C GLY A 51 11.15 -19.44 -6.22
N THR A 52 11.51 -18.83 -5.11
CA THR A 52 10.60 -18.32 -4.09
C THR A 52 11.04 -16.94 -3.65
N ALA A 53 10.09 -16.02 -3.52
CA ALA A 53 10.32 -14.75 -2.86
C ALA A 53 9.42 -14.58 -1.64
N MET A 54 9.92 -13.86 -0.65
CA MET A 54 9.26 -13.50 0.59
C MET A 54 9.22 -11.98 0.70
N LEU A 55 8.02 -11.44 0.81
CA LEU A 55 7.78 -10.01 1.04
C LEU A 55 7.34 -9.83 2.48
N SER A 56 8.01 -8.97 3.25
CA SER A 56 7.59 -8.59 4.60
C SER A 56 7.43 -7.08 4.71
N LEU A 57 6.21 -6.63 4.93
CA LEU A 57 5.89 -5.25 5.22
C LEU A 57 5.90 -5.01 6.73
N LYS A 58 6.50 -3.88 7.12
CA LYS A 58 6.41 -3.32 8.48
C LYS A 58 6.24 -1.80 8.38
N GLY A 59 4.99 -1.35 8.39
CA GLY A 59 4.63 0.01 7.99
C GLY A 59 5.07 0.29 6.56
N HIS A 60 5.86 1.34 6.35
CA HIS A 60 6.40 1.73 5.05
C HIS A 60 7.72 1.04 4.66
N GLN A 61 8.15 0.00 5.40
CA GLN A 61 9.37 -0.74 5.10
C GLN A 61 9.02 -2.11 4.49
N LEU A 62 9.36 -2.31 3.21
CA LEU A 62 9.22 -3.58 2.52
C LEU A 62 10.58 -4.31 2.52
N THR A 63 10.66 -5.45 3.20
CA THR A 63 11.79 -6.37 3.07
C THR A 63 11.47 -7.41 2.01
N VAL A 64 12.29 -7.47 0.98
CA VAL A 64 12.21 -8.43 -0.13
C VAL A 64 13.36 -9.40 0.02
N LYS A 65 13.07 -10.70 0.10
CA LYS A 65 14.05 -11.79 0.01
C LYS A 65 13.68 -12.70 -1.16
N ILE A 66 14.64 -13.06 -2.00
CA ILE A 66 14.44 -13.94 -3.16
C ILE A 66 15.54 -15.00 -3.17
N GLU A 67 15.15 -16.25 -3.40
CA GLU A 67 16.05 -17.37 -3.71
C GLU A 67 15.53 -18.04 -4.98
N SER A 68 16.36 -18.09 -6.04
CA SER A 68 15.98 -18.65 -7.35
C SER A 68 17.14 -19.38 -8.02
N GLU A 69 16.83 -20.30 -8.92
CA GLU A 69 17.79 -21.11 -9.68
C GLU A 69 17.36 -21.23 -11.14
N GLY A 70 18.31 -21.58 -12.03
CA GLY A 70 18.07 -21.64 -13.48
C GLY A 70 18.27 -20.30 -14.20
N HIS A 71 19.01 -19.37 -13.59
CA HIS A 71 19.49 -18.15 -14.24
C HIS A 71 20.76 -18.42 -15.07
N VAL A 72 21.08 -17.52 -15.99
CA VAL A 72 22.30 -17.59 -16.81
C VAL A 72 23.53 -17.39 -15.89
N PRO A 73 24.46 -18.36 -15.77
CA PRO A 73 25.53 -18.32 -14.78
C PRO A 73 26.44 -17.09 -14.90
N GLY A 74 26.73 -16.44 -13.77
CA GLY A 74 27.59 -15.25 -13.72
C GLY A 74 27.01 -13.97 -14.33
N GLN A 75 25.77 -14.00 -14.83
CA GLN A 75 25.12 -12.82 -15.43
C GLN A 75 24.27 -12.03 -14.42
N PRO A 76 24.13 -10.70 -14.59
CA PRO A 76 23.17 -9.91 -13.84
C PRO A 76 21.74 -10.27 -14.25
N SER A 77 20.84 -10.47 -13.28
CA SER A 77 19.40 -10.60 -13.54
C SER A 77 18.72 -9.33 -13.09
N ALA A 78 18.21 -8.54 -14.04
CA ALA A 78 17.32 -7.44 -13.71
C ALA A 78 16.04 -8.00 -13.07
N GLN A 79 15.51 -7.31 -12.06
CA GLN A 79 14.36 -7.80 -11.32
C GLN A 79 13.57 -6.67 -10.69
N HIS A 80 12.25 -6.79 -10.71
CA HIS A 80 11.35 -5.71 -10.35
C HIS A 80 10.08 -6.25 -9.68
N LEU A 81 9.45 -5.41 -8.86
CA LEU A 81 8.02 -5.52 -8.60
C LEU A 81 7.28 -4.76 -9.71
N HIS A 82 6.48 -5.49 -10.49
CA HIS A 82 5.56 -4.98 -11.49
C HIS A 82 4.12 -4.94 -10.94
N GLY A 83 3.20 -4.33 -11.69
CA GLY A 83 1.77 -4.28 -11.38
C GLY A 83 1.25 -2.84 -11.39
N SER A 84 0.22 -2.55 -10.58
CA SER A 84 -0.30 -1.20 -10.40
C SER A 84 -0.83 -0.99 -8.99
N THR A 85 -0.67 0.23 -8.47
CA THR A 85 -1.28 0.69 -7.22
C THR A 85 -2.61 1.44 -7.46
N ASP A 86 -3.18 1.34 -8.66
CA ASP A 86 -4.41 2.03 -9.07
C ASP A 86 -5.59 1.06 -9.27
N GLY A 87 -5.42 -0.22 -8.91
CA GLY A 87 -6.47 -1.24 -8.91
C GLY A 87 -6.67 -2.02 -10.21
N HIS A 88 -5.66 -2.07 -11.08
CA HIS A 88 -5.63 -2.98 -12.23
C HIS A 88 -5.04 -4.34 -11.84
N ASP A 89 -5.79 -5.41 -12.09
CA ASP A 89 -5.39 -6.80 -11.85
C ASP A 89 -4.47 -7.29 -12.97
N PHE A 90 -3.16 -7.07 -12.78
CA PHE A 90 -2.10 -7.61 -13.63
C PHE A 90 -1.75 -9.04 -13.18
N HIS A 91 -1.21 -9.87 -14.06
CA HIS A 91 -0.89 -11.29 -13.83
C HIS A 91 0.42 -11.68 -14.53
N CYS A 92 0.96 -12.86 -14.22
CA CYS A 92 2.11 -13.36 -14.98
C CYS A 92 1.69 -13.78 -16.40
N PRO A 93 2.40 -13.35 -17.46
CA PRO A 93 2.07 -13.69 -18.85
C PRO A 93 2.13 -15.21 -19.07
N ASP A 94 1.25 -15.71 -19.94
CA ASP A 94 1.29 -17.10 -20.41
C ASP A 94 1.93 -17.18 -21.82
N PRO A 95 2.24 -18.38 -22.35
CA PRO A 95 2.89 -18.55 -23.65
C PRO A 95 2.17 -17.91 -24.86
N SER A 96 0.89 -17.53 -24.75
CA SER A 96 0.16 -16.80 -25.78
C SER A 96 0.47 -15.29 -25.85
N ALA A 97 1.23 -14.77 -24.88
CA ALA A 97 1.77 -13.41 -24.92
C ALA A 97 2.88 -13.23 -25.98
N ASP A 98 3.46 -14.30 -26.53
CA ASP A 98 4.29 -14.24 -27.74
C ASP A 98 3.39 -13.94 -28.96
N THR A 99 3.14 -12.65 -29.18
CA THR A 99 2.22 -12.14 -30.21
C THR A 99 2.84 -12.12 -31.60
N ASN A 100 4.17 -12.05 -31.67
CA ASN A 100 4.92 -11.99 -32.92
C ASN A 100 5.31 -13.40 -33.45
N GLY A 101 5.35 -14.42 -32.59
CA GLY A 101 5.65 -15.81 -32.91
C GLY A 101 7.14 -16.13 -33.04
N ASP A 102 8.05 -15.32 -32.50
CA ASP A 102 9.50 -15.54 -32.55
C ASP A 102 10.02 -16.51 -31.46
N GLY A 103 9.17 -16.88 -30.51
CA GLY A 103 9.47 -17.81 -29.43
C GLY A 103 10.14 -17.15 -28.21
N VAL A 104 10.07 -15.83 -28.07
CA VAL A 104 10.48 -15.04 -26.91
C VAL A 104 9.43 -13.97 -26.61
N ILE A 105 8.67 -14.16 -25.53
CA ILE A 105 7.85 -13.11 -24.94
C ILE A 105 8.78 -11.97 -24.50
N ASN A 106 8.74 -10.84 -25.19
CA ASN A 106 9.54 -9.66 -24.86
C ASN A 106 8.80 -8.76 -23.85
N ASN A 107 9.43 -7.68 -23.39
CA ASN A 107 8.84 -6.79 -22.40
C ASN A 107 7.68 -5.95 -22.96
N THR A 108 7.67 -5.60 -24.24
CA THR A 108 6.54 -4.88 -24.85
C THR A 108 5.27 -5.72 -24.84
N GLU A 109 5.42 -7.03 -25.07
CA GLU A 109 4.35 -8.02 -24.96
C GLU A 109 3.97 -8.25 -23.49
N ALA A 110 4.92 -8.68 -22.66
CA ALA A 110 4.66 -9.09 -21.29
C ALA A 110 4.16 -7.96 -20.37
N THR A 111 4.48 -6.69 -20.67
CA THR A 111 3.98 -5.53 -19.89
C THR A 111 2.47 -5.33 -20.02
N VAL A 112 1.84 -5.90 -21.05
CA VAL A 112 0.36 -5.94 -21.16
C VAL A 112 -0.23 -6.75 -20.01
N ASP A 113 0.41 -7.86 -19.64
CA ASP A 113 -0.09 -8.79 -18.63
C ASP A 113 0.43 -8.48 -17.22
N TYR A 114 1.73 -8.18 -17.04
CA TYR A 114 2.32 -7.93 -15.71
C TYR A 114 2.33 -6.46 -15.26
N GLY A 115 2.14 -5.50 -16.18
CA GLY A 115 2.09 -4.06 -15.86
C GLY A 115 3.44 -3.34 -15.68
N ASN A 116 3.40 -2.07 -15.26
CA ASN A 116 4.61 -1.25 -15.20
C ASN A 116 5.50 -1.57 -13.98
N ILE A 117 6.80 -1.27 -14.06
CA ILE A 117 7.72 -1.34 -12.92
C ILE A 117 7.25 -0.37 -11.83
N ASN A 118 7.06 -0.88 -10.61
CA ASN A 118 6.81 -0.10 -9.40
C ASN A 118 8.10 0.07 -8.58
N ILE A 119 8.85 -1.03 -8.39
CA ILE A 119 10.11 -1.02 -7.61
C ILE A 119 11.17 -1.84 -8.33
N SER A 120 12.31 -1.21 -8.61
CA SER A 120 13.51 -1.87 -9.13
C SER A 120 14.32 -2.48 -7.98
N LEU A 121 14.46 -3.81 -7.98
CA LEU A 121 15.05 -4.57 -6.87
C LEU A 121 16.58 -4.60 -6.97
N THR A 122 17.18 -3.41 -7.00
CA THR A 122 18.63 -3.21 -7.00
C THR A 122 19.25 -3.59 -5.65
N THR A 123 20.49 -4.05 -5.67
CA THR A 123 21.30 -4.39 -4.48
C THR A 123 21.74 -3.16 -3.68
N LYS A 124 21.80 -1.98 -4.31
CA LYS A 124 22.28 -0.72 -3.71
C LYS A 124 21.68 0.50 -4.43
N GLY A 125 21.56 1.63 -3.71
CA GLY A 125 21.10 2.90 -4.28
C GLY A 125 19.58 2.95 -4.55
N PRO A 126 19.10 3.87 -5.40
CA PRO A 126 17.68 4.01 -5.72
C PRO A 126 17.00 2.74 -6.27
N THR A 127 15.69 2.67 -6.09
CA THR A 127 14.83 1.54 -6.49
C THR A 127 13.63 2.02 -7.33
N ASP A 128 13.73 3.20 -7.92
CA ASP A 128 12.71 3.82 -8.76
C ASP A 128 12.58 3.12 -10.13
N ALA A 129 11.42 3.22 -10.77
CA ALA A 129 11.19 2.57 -12.05
C ALA A 129 12.09 3.10 -13.18
N MET A 130 12.07 4.43 -13.41
CA MET A 130 12.67 5.05 -14.58
C MET A 130 14.21 5.06 -14.56
N GLY A 131 14.82 5.38 -13.43
CA GLY A 131 16.27 5.50 -13.27
C GLY A 131 16.97 4.23 -12.79
N SER A 132 16.21 3.21 -12.35
CA SER A 132 16.79 1.97 -11.84
C SER A 132 16.37 0.68 -12.56
N GLY A 133 15.36 0.69 -13.45
CA GLY A 133 14.89 -0.53 -14.14
C GLY A 133 15.94 -1.18 -15.07
N LEU A 134 16.80 -0.38 -15.71
CA LEU A 134 17.92 -0.87 -16.51
C LEU A 134 19.30 -0.59 -15.86
N ALA A 135 19.35 -0.43 -14.53
CA ALA A 135 20.60 -0.23 -13.78
C ALA A 135 21.34 -1.56 -13.53
N VAL A 136 21.76 -2.22 -14.62
CA VAL A 136 22.37 -3.56 -14.65
C VAL A 136 23.54 -3.71 -13.67
N ASP A 137 24.36 -2.66 -13.48
CA ASP A 137 25.51 -2.64 -12.55
C ASP A 137 25.12 -2.69 -11.05
N ARG A 138 23.82 -2.53 -10.75
CA ARG A 138 23.24 -2.58 -9.40
C ARG A 138 22.27 -3.75 -9.22
N MET A 139 21.99 -4.54 -10.25
CA MET A 139 21.16 -5.74 -10.15
C MET A 139 21.93 -6.89 -9.48
N PRO A 140 21.25 -7.87 -8.86
CA PRO A 140 21.91 -9.08 -8.38
C PRO A 140 22.49 -9.89 -9.56
N VAL A 141 23.56 -10.62 -9.29
CA VAL A 141 24.28 -11.46 -10.26
C VAL A 141 24.11 -12.91 -9.85
N ALA A 142 23.74 -13.78 -10.79
CA ALA A 142 23.65 -15.21 -10.55
C ALA A 142 25.05 -15.81 -10.34
N ASP A 143 25.16 -16.80 -9.46
CA ASP A 143 26.43 -17.50 -9.21
C ASP A 143 26.84 -18.40 -10.40
N ALA A 144 27.97 -19.10 -10.25
CA ALA A 144 28.49 -20.01 -11.27
C ALA A 144 27.62 -21.26 -11.51
N GLN A 145 26.55 -21.44 -10.73
CA GLN A 145 25.58 -22.51 -10.79
C GLN A 145 24.19 -22.00 -11.25
N GLY A 146 24.08 -20.73 -11.66
CA GLY A 146 22.82 -20.13 -12.08
C GLY A 146 21.84 -19.88 -10.93
N LYS A 147 22.34 -19.76 -9.69
CA LYS A 147 21.53 -19.44 -8.52
C LYS A 147 21.64 -17.98 -8.16
N LEU A 148 20.54 -17.40 -7.69
CA LEU A 148 20.44 -16.00 -7.34
C LEU A 148 19.77 -15.85 -5.98
N SER A 149 20.49 -15.23 -5.05
CA SER A 149 20.00 -14.79 -3.75
C SER A 149 19.97 -13.26 -3.72
N TYR A 150 18.88 -12.71 -3.21
CA TYR A 150 18.69 -11.26 -3.02
C TYR A 150 17.99 -11.02 -1.69
N GLU A 151 18.47 -10.06 -0.91
CA GLU A 151 17.77 -9.59 0.30
C GLU A 151 17.97 -8.09 0.49
N ARG A 152 16.87 -7.35 0.62
CA ARG A 152 16.93 -5.90 0.87
C ARG A 152 15.66 -5.38 1.53
N THR A 153 15.81 -4.47 2.49
CA THR A 153 14.72 -3.60 2.98
C THR A 153 14.70 -2.28 2.21
N ILE A 154 13.52 -1.91 1.72
CA ILE A 154 13.27 -0.77 0.83
C ILE A 154 12.15 0.08 1.45
N PRO A 155 12.30 1.42 1.55
CA PRO A 155 11.20 2.31 1.90
C PRO A 155 10.21 2.40 0.74
N VAL A 156 8.93 2.22 1.01
CA VAL A 156 7.85 2.21 -0.01
C VAL A 156 6.76 3.23 0.32
N SER A 157 5.94 3.59 -0.68
CA SER A 157 4.78 4.46 -0.50
C SER A 157 3.62 3.71 0.18
N GLN A 158 2.67 4.44 0.78
CA GLN A 158 1.43 3.85 1.29
C GLN A 158 0.66 3.10 0.18
N ALA A 159 0.70 3.59 -1.06
CA ALA A 159 0.07 2.92 -2.20
C ALA A 159 0.64 1.51 -2.45
N VAL A 160 1.96 1.31 -2.30
CA VAL A 160 2.58 -0.04 -2.36
C VAL A 160 2.19 -0.90 -1.15
N VAL A 161 2.02 -0.30 0.04
CA VAL A 161 1.56 -1.03 1.24
C VAL A 161 0.14 -1.55 1.04
N ASP A 162 -0.75 -0.70 0.53
CA ASP A 162 -2.18 -1.01 0.34
C ASP A 162 -2.40 -2.02 -0.80
N HIS A 163 -1.62 -1.90 -1.89
CA HIS A 163 -1.72 -2.72 -3.10
C HIS A 163 -0.66 -3.82 -3.23
N ILE A 164 0.03 -4.20 -2.15
CA ILE A 164 1.12 -5.20 -2.21
C ILE A 164 0.71 -6.56 -2.80
N LYS A 165 -0.59 -6.89 -2.77
CA LYS A 165 -1.14 -8.12 -3.35
C LYS A 165 -1.36 -8.05 -4.86
N ASP A 166 -1.39 -6.83 -5.40
CA ASP A 166 -1.61 -6.51 -6.80
C ASP A 166 -0.25 -6.28 -7.52
N LEU A 167 0.87 -6.59 -6.84
CA LEU A 167 2.24 -6.43 -7.32
C LEU A 167 2.95 -7.79 -7.46
N HIS A 168 3.58 -8.03 -8.59
CA HIS A 168 4.20 -9.31 -8.96
C HIS A 168 5.71 -9.16 -9.14
N ILE A 169 6.49 -10.20 -8.85
CA ILE A 169 7.93 -10.18 -9.15
C ILE A 169 8.16 -10.76 -10.54
N VAL A 170 8.90 -10.00 -11.36
CA VAL A 170 9.48 -10.48 -12.62
C VAL A 170 11.00 -10.41 -12.47
N GLN A 171 11.67 -11.51 -12.81
CA GLN A 171 13.12 -11.54 -13.03
C GLN A 171 13.38 -11.69 -14.53
N HIS A 172 14.48 -11.13 -15.02
CA HIS A 172 14.84 -11.06 -16.42
C HIS A 172 16.21 -11.73 -16.67
N GLY A 173 16.47 -12.18 -17.90
CA GLY A 173 17.70 -12.86 -18.27
C GLY A 173 17.49 -14.29 -18.74
N ILE A 174 17.49 -14.50 -20.05
CA ILE A 174 17.38 -15.82 -20.70
C ILE A 174 18.66 -16.15 -21.48
N ASP A 175 18.86 -17.43 -21.79
CA ASP A 175 19.95 -17.92 -22.65
C ASP A 175 19.32 -18.77 -23.75
N ARG A 176 18.98 -18.15 -24.87
CA ARG A 176 18.14 -18.76 -25.92
C ARG A 176 18.93 -19.76 -26.76
N ASN A 177 20.24 -19.54 -26.89
CA ASN A 177 21.16 -20.36 -27.67
C ASN A 177 22.05 -21.30 -26.83
N ASN A 178 21.89 -21.31 -25.49
CA ASN A 178 22.55 -22.18 -24.51
C ASN A 178 24.08 -21.98 -24.40
N ASN A 179 24.56 -20.73 -24.44
CA ASN A 179 25.98 -20.41 -24.43
C ASN A 179 26.49 -19.72 -23.14
N ASN A 180 25.63 -19.54 -22.14
CA ASN A 180 25.88 -18.94 -20.82
C ASN A 180 26.27 -17.45 -20.82
N LYS A 181 25.88 -16.69 -21.85
CA LYS A 181 26.00 -15.23 -21.90
C LYS A 181 24.77 -14.61 -22.54
N TYR A 182 24.52 -13.34 -22.26
CA TYR A 182 23.57 -12.56 -23.04
C TYR A 182 24.26 -12.02 -24.30
N ASP A 183 23.72 -12.30 -25.48
CA ASP A 183 24.21 -11.77 -26.73
C ASP A 183 23.12 -11.56 -27.81
N PHE A 184 23.53 -10.85 -28.87
CA PHE A 184 22.65 -10.54 -29.98
C PHE A 184 22.40 -11.71 -30.94
N ASP A 185 23.16 -12.81 -30.82
CA ASP A 185 23.03 -13.98 -31.69
C ASP A 185 21.92 -14.92 -31.19
N GLY A 186 21.59 -14.89 -29.90
CA GLY A 186 20.53 -15.73 -29.30
C GLY A 186 19.11 -15.22 -29.52
N ALA A 187 18.86 -13.92 -29.30
CA ALA A 187 17.53 -13.32 -29.46
C ALA A 187 17.55 -11.89 -30.07
N GLY A 188 18.66 -11.45 -30.65
CA GLY A 188 18.76 -10.12 -31.25
C GLY A 188 18.89 -8.98 -30.23
N LYS A 189 18.45 -7.79 -30.65
CA LYS A 189 18.52 -6.55 -29.86
C LYS A 189 17.27 -6.37 -29.03
N SER A 190 17.42 -5.90 -27.80
CA SER A 190 16.29 -5.52 -26.96
C SER A 190 15.48 -4.38 -27.58
N GLU A 191 14.18 -4.56 -27.54
CA GLU A 191 13.12 -3.57 -27.71
C GLU A 191 13.23 -2.37 -26.76
N LEU A 192 13.78 -2.55 -25.55
CA LEU A 192 13.94 -1.50 -24.53
C LEU A 192 15.18 -0.62 -24.78
N ASP A 193 16.34 -1.22 -25.07
CA ASP A 193 17.55 -0.52 -25.53
C ASP A 193 18.27 -1.36 -26.61
N PRO A 194 18.35 -0.89 -27.86
CA PRO A 194 19.05 -1.59 -28.94
C PRO A 194 20.56 -1.85 -28.74
N LYS A 195 21.15 -1.36 -27.65
CA LYS A 195 22.52 -1.67 -27.19
C LYS A 195 22.60 -2.88 -26.26
N LEU A 196 21.46 -3.37 -25.77
CA LEU A 196 21.37 -4.57 -24.94
C LEU A 196 20.89 -5.76 -25.80
N PRO A 197 21.40 -6.97 -25.56
CA PRO A 197 20.78 -8.21 -26.03
C PRO A 197 19.33 -8.32 -25.54
N GLN A 198 18.41 -8.81 -26.38
CA GLN A 198 17.06 -9.18 -25.93
C GLN A 198 17.12 -10.25 -24.82
N GLU A 199 18.15 -11.10 -24.84
CA GLU A 199 18.43 -12.08 -23.79
C GLU A 199 18.62 -11.47 -22.40
N ALA A 200 19.21 -10.27 -22.31
CA ALA A 200 19.46 -9.58 -21.03
C ALA A 200 18.20 -8.94 -20.43
N THR A 201 17.16 -8.72 -21.24
CA THR A 201 15.95 -7.96 -20.86
C THR A 201 14.68 -8.81 -20.89
N ALA A 202 14.63 -9.90 -21.64
CA ALA A 202 13.44 -10.76 -21.69
C ALA A 202 13.15 -11.39 -20.30
N PRO A 203 11.88 -11.48 -19.87
CA PRO A 203 11.50 -12.15 -18.63
C PRO A 203 12.00 -13.60 -18.59
N THR A 204 12.60 -13.99 -17.46
CA THR A 204 13.09 -15.36 -17.22
C THR A 204 12.16 -16.12 -16.27
N ASN A 205 11.57 -15.44 -15.29
CA ASN A 205 10.53 -15.99 -14.44
C ASN A 205 9.60 -14.88 -13.94
N CYS A 206 8.39 -15.27 -13.55
CA CYS A 206 7.41 -14.39 -12.92
C CYS A 206 6.70 -15.12 -11.78
N GLY A 207 6.26 -14.37 -10.76
CA GLY A 207 5.40 -14.92 -9.73
C GLY A 207 4.54 -13.87 -9.04
N GLU A 208 3.35 -14.31 -8.67
CA GLU A 208 2.27 -13.50 -8.10
C GLU A 208 2.26 -13.56 -6.58
N VAL A 209 1.78 -12.49 -5.93
CA VAL A 209 1.69 -12.42 -4.48
C VAL A 209 0.55 -13.31 -3.98
N ARG A 210 0.94 -14.45 -3.40
CA ARG A 210 0.00 -15.31 -2.68
C ARG A 210 -0.23 -14.73 -1.29
N GLY A 211 -1.25 -15.25 -0.60
CA GLY A 211 -1.63 -14.84 0.75
C GLY A 211 -0.53 -15.08 1.81
N ALA A 212 -0.92 -15.01 3.08
CA ALA A 212 0.00 -15.08 4.22
C ALA A 212 1.04 -16.21 4.05
N ALA A 213 2.32 -15.84 4.07
CA ALA A 213 3.43 -16.77 3.78
C ALA A 213 3.43 -17.96 4.74
N VAL A 214 3.92 -19.12 4.27
CA VAL A 214 3.93 -20.34 5.10
C VAL A 214 4.83 -20.14 6.32
N GLY A 215 4.25 -20.22 7.51
CA GLY A 215 4.94 -19.95 8.78
C GLY A 215 4.81 -18.51 9.31
N SER A 216 3.99 -17.65 8.68
CA SER A 216 3.64 -16.33 9.22
C SER A 216 2.92 -16.47 10.55
N ILE A 217 3.59 -16.12 11.66
CA ILE A 217 2.92 -15.94 12.96
C ILE A 217 2.07 -14.66 12.84
N PRO A 218 0.75 -14.70 13.10
CA PRO A 218 -0.07 -13.50 13.07
C PRO A 218 0.44 -12.50 14.11
N VAL A 219 0.83 -11.30 13.65
CA VAL A 219 1.21 -10.18 14.52
C VAL A 219 -0.05 -9.48 15.04
N GLY A 220 -0.70 -10.20 15.95
CA GLY A 220 -1.93 -9.84 16.63
C GLY A 220 -2.29 -11.03 17.51
N GLY A 221 -2.21 -10.86 18.82
CA GLY A 221 -2.60 -11.92 19.74
C GLY A 221 -4.09 -12.21 19.56
N VAL A 222 -4.46 -13.48 19.41
CA VAL A 222 -5.87 -13.86 19.32
C VAL A 222 -6.61 -13.36 20.56
N GLU A 223 -7.58 -12.46 20.39
CA GLU A 223 -8.53 -12.14 21.45
C GLU A 223 -9.41 -13.37 21.71
N THR A 224 -8.92 -14.29 22.54
CA THR A 224 -9.73 -15.34 23.15
C THR A 224 -10.74 -14.66 24.06
N GLY A 225 -11.88 -14.30 23.48
CA GLY A 225 -12.86 -13.40 24.09
C GLY A 225 -13.30 -13.88 25.46
N THR A 226 -12.84 -13.19 26.51
CA THR A 226 -13.35 -13.35 27.88
C THR A 226 -14.69 -12.64 28.01
N GLY A 227 -15.69 -13.13 27.29
CA GLY A 227 -17.08 -12.82 27.59
C GLY A 227 -17.41 -13.34 29.00
N PRO A 228 -18.04 -12.55 29.89
CA PRO A 228 -18.46 -13.05 31.18
C PRO A 228 -19.46 -14.20 30.99
N VAL A 229 -19.17 -15.37 31.56
CA VAL A 229 -20.14 -16.46 31.62
C VAL A 229 -21.30 -16.07 32.53
N GLU A 230 -22.52 -16.08 31.99
CA GLU A 230 -23.74 -15.77 32.74
C GLU A 230 -24.11 -16.95 33.66
N GLU A 231 -23.55 -16.98 34.87
CA GLU A 231 -23.91 -17.99 35.88
C GLU A 231 -25.17 -17.57 36.64
N LYS A 232 -26.26 -18.34 36.48
CA LYS A 232 -27.52 -18.16 37.21
C LYS A 232 -27.46 -18.89 38.56
N GLY A 233 -27.36 -18.16 39.68
CA GLY A 233 -27.06 -18.80 40.97
C GLY A 233 -27.41 -18.13 42.31
N THR A 234 -28.46 -17.28 42.41
CA THR A 234 -29.05 -16.79 43.70
C THR A 234 -28.18 -15.89 44.62
N PRO A 235 -28.78 -15.07 45.53
CA PRO A 235 -28.14 -13.88 46.08
C PRO A 235 -27.55 -14.03 47.50
N ALA A 236 -26.47 -13.29 47.76
CA ALA A 236 -26.06 -12.89 49.10
C ALA A 236 -25.62 -11.42 49.10
N ALA A 237 -26.22 -10.60 49.96
CA ALA A 237 -25.79 -9.22 50.17
C ALA A 237 -24.56 -9.16 51.08
N MET A 238 -23.77 -8.08 50.99
CA MET A 238 -23.43 -7.15 52.09
C MET A 238 -22.25 -6.22 51.70
N ILE A 239 -22.47 -4.89 51.81
CA ILE A 239 -21.57 -3.81 52.32
C ILE A 239 -20.09 -3.81 51.84
N GLY A 240 -19.47 -2.75 51.30
CA GLY A 240 -19.77 -1.30 51.12
C GLY A 240 -18.46 -0.60 50.62
N VAL A 241 -18.16 0.70 50.69
CA VAL A 241 -18.80 1.94 51.18
C VAL A 241 -18.19 3.14 50.41
N GLY A 242 -18.97 4.19 50.07
CA GLY A 242 -18.49 5.50 49.56
C GLY A 242 -18.65 5.67 48.03
N GLY A 243 -19.39 6.63 47.49
CA GLY A 243 -19.85 7.93 48.01
C GLY A 243 -19.03 9.06 47.33
N ALA A 244 -19.58 10.06 46.65
CA ALA A 244 -20.97 10.55 46.63
C ALA A 244 -21.41 10.99 45.21
N ALA A 245 -22.73 11.07 45.01
CA ALA A 245 -23.35 11.63 43.81
C ALA A 245 -23.66 13.13 43.99
N PHE A 246 -23.71 13.87 42.89
CA PHE A 246 -24.59 15.04 42.79
C PHE A 246 -25.48 14.91 41.57
N VAL A 247 -26.79 14.95 41.82
CA VAL A 247 -27.83 15.04 40.81
C VAL A 247 -28.19 16.51 40.61
N VAL A 248 -28.23 16.96 39.35
CA VAL A 248 -29.10 18.09 38.97
C VAL A 248 -29.93 17.64 37.78
N VAL A 249 -31.21 17.36 38.04
CA VAL A 249 -32.24 17.21 37.01
C VAL A 249 -33.02 18.53 36.96
N THR A 250 -33.05 19.16 35.78
CA THR A 250 -34.05 20.17 35.43
C THR A 250 -34.66 19.82 34.08
N GLY A 251 -35.68 18.96 34.12
CA GLY A 251 -36.54 18.71 32.97
C GLY A 251 -37.66 19.75 32.89
N ALA A 252 -38.07 20.10 31.66
CA ALA A 252 -39.32 20.79 31.39
C ALA A 252 -39.90 20.33 30.05
N LEU A 253 -40.72 19.29 30.08
CA LEU A 253 -41.58 18.91 28.96
C LEU A 253 -42.80 19.87 28.92
N THR A 254 -43.02 20.55 27.81
CA THR A 254 -44.28 21.25 27.53
C THR A 254 -44.88 20.80 26.20
N LEU A 255 -45.97 20.03 26.28
CA LEU A 255 -46.80 19.64 25.14
C LEU A 255 -47.77 20.78 24.78
N VAL A 256 -47.67 21.37 23.58
CA VAL A 256 -48.76 22.20 23.01
C VAL A 256 -49.00 21.92 21.51
N ARG A 257 -49.90 20.95 21.27
CA ARG A 257 -51.16 21.15 20.53
C ARG A 257 -51.17 22.00 19.23
N ARG A 258 -50.95 21.32 18.10
CA ARG A 258 -51.96 21.14 17.01
C ARG A 258 -52.73 22.40 16.50
N ARG A 259 -52.42 22.91 15.29
CA ARG A 259 -53.33 22.97 14.10
C ARG A 259 -52.89 23.91 12.93
N ARG A 260 -52.90 23.33 11.72
CA ARG A 260 -53.46 23.79 10.42
C ARG A 260 -53.19 25.20 9.84
N SER A 261 -52.87 25.13 8.53
CA SER A 261 -53.29 26.01 7.42
C SER A 261 -52.57 27.34 7.22
N GLY A 262 -52.06 27.53 6.00
CA GLY A 262 -51.41 28.76 5.55
C GLY A 262 -50.84 28.63 4.13
N LEU A 263 -51.69 28.42 3.13
CA LEU A 263 -51.34 28.75 1.75
C LEU A 263 -51.02 30.24 1.68
N PHE A 264 -49.89 30.64 1.09
CA PHE A 264 -49.82 31.92 0.40
C PHE A 264 -48.93 31.86 -0.84
N GLU A 265 -49.55 32.12 -1.98
CA GLU A 265 -48.94 32.13 -3.30
C GLU A 265 -48.30 33.51 -3.54
N GLY A 266 -46.97 33.53 -3.63
CA GLY A 266 -46.16 34.76 -3.74
C GLY A 266 -45.73 35.06 -5.17
N ARG A 267 -46.68 35.37 -6.05
CA ARG A 267 -46.43 35.77 -7.45
C ARG A 267 -45.72 37.13 -7.50
N ASN A 268 -44.61 37.26 -8.26
CA ASN A 268 -44.53 38.07 -9.49
C ASN A 268 -43.14 38.73 -9.79
N SER A 269 -42.71 38.55 -11.05
CA SER A 269 -42.06 39.56 -11.94
C SER A 269 -40.54 39.86 -11.96
N ARG A 270 -40.04 39.81 -13.22
CA ARG A 270 -38.90 40.56 -13.83
C ARG A 270 -37.47 40.10 -13.47
N SER A 271 -36.46 40.26 -14.34
CA SER A 271 -36.38 40.48 -15.81
C SER A 271 -34.89 40.40 -16.22
N ASN A 272 -34.62 40.18 -17.51
CA ASN A 272 -33.29 40.12 -18.17
C ASN A 272 -32.51 38.82 -17.87
N GLY A 273 -31.85 38.16 -18.82
CA GLY A 273 -31.70 38.43 -20.27
C GLY A 273 -30.23 38.49 -20.67
N GLY A 274 -29.83 37.76 -21.73
CA GLY A 274 -28.47 37.80 -22.27
C GLY A 274 -28.00 36.44 -22.77
N ALA A 275 -27.74 36.34 -24.06
CA ALA A 275 -27.25 35.15 -24.75
C ALA A 275 -25.79 34.80 -24.41
N ALA A 276 -25.49 33.49 -24.34
CA ALA A 276 -24.49 32.81 -25.17
C ALA A 276 -24.67 31.28 -25.03
#